data_AF-A0A817NNQ3-F1
#
_entry.id   AF-A0A817NNQ3-F1
#
_cell.length_a   1.000
_cell.length_b   1.000
_cell.length_c   1.000
_cell.angle_alpha   90.00
_cell.angle_beta   90.00
_cell.angle_gamma   90.00
#
_symmetry.space_group_name_H-M   'P 1'
#
loop_
_entity.id
_entity.type
_entity.pdbx_description
1 polymer ?
#
loop_
_entity_poly.entity_id
_entity_poly.type
_entity_poly.pdbx_seq_one_letter_code
_entity_poly.pdbx_strand_id
1 'polypeptide(L)'
;MTKFHGTKYHGDGTKYHGDGTNDHFYGTKCHDDGTNDHFYGTKYHDDGTSDHFYGTKCHSDGTGDHFYATKYHDDGTSDHFYDTKYHGDGTSDHFFGTKCHSDGTSDHFYGTKYHDDGINDHFYRTKYHNNGTNDHCHGTSDHFSRYSYLKHKVYHIH
;
A
#
# COMPACT_ATOMS: atom_id res chain seq x y z
N MET A 1 -27.59 -1.25 5.41
CA MET A 1 -26.40 -2.10 5.17
C MET A 1 -26.86 -3.10 4.14
N THR A 2 -26.47 -2.86 2.90
CA THR A 2 -26.85 -3.69 1.77
C THR A 2 -25.95 -4.92 1.77
N LYS A 3 -26.52 -6.09 1.48
CA LYS A 3 -25.79 -7.32 1.20
C LYS A 3 -26.10 -7.77 -0.22
N PHE A 4 -25.10 -8.29 -0.89
CA PHE A 4 -25.08 -8.83 -2.25
C PHE A 4 -24.05 -9.96 -2.25
N HIS A 5 -24.16 -10.86 -3.23
CA HIS A 5 -23.26 -11.99 -3.44
C HIS A 5 -23.28 -12.27 -4.96
N GLY A 6 -22.13 -12.46 -5.61
CA GLY A 6 -22.06 -12.92 -7.01
C GLY A 6 -21.43 -11.95 -8.02
N THR A 7 -21.70 -12.17 -9.32
CA THR A 7 -20.79 -11.77 -10.41
C THR A 7 -21.10 -10.45 -11.14
N LYS A 8 -21.97 -9.60 -10.56
CA LYS A 8 -22.10 -8.17 -10.92
C LYS A 8 -23.11 -7.44 -10.03
N TYR A 9 -22.64 -6.48 -9.24
CA TYR A 9 -23.42 -5.49 -8.52
C TYR A 9 -23.06 -4.07 -8.96
N HIS A 10 -24.00 -3.14 -8.81
CA HIS A 10 -23.75 -1.70 -8.94
C HIS A 10 -24.72 -0.97 -7.99
N GLY A 11 -24.24 -0.10 -7.12
CA GLY A 11 -25.14 0.62 -6.21
C GLY A 11 -24.55 1.83 -5.47
N ASP A 12 -25.45 2.73 -5.08
CA ASP A 12 -25.21 3.91 -4.24
C ASP A 12 -25.83 3.75 -2.83
N GLY A 13 -25.08 4.13 -1.78
CA GLY A 13 -25.51 3.79 -0.42
C GLY A 13 -24.56 4.18 0.72
N THR A 14 -24.99 3.90 1.96
CA THR A 14 -24.25 4.31 3.17
C THR A 14 -23.37 3.22 3.78
N LYS A 15 -23.71 1.95 3.56
CA LYS A 15 -22.99 0.78 4.08
C LYS A 15 -23.25 -0.44 3.20
N TYR A 16 -22.18 -1.07 2.74
CA TYR A 16 -22.16 -2.33 1.99
C TYR A 16 -21.48 -3.44 2.79
N HIS A 17 -21.66 -4.68 2.33
CA HIS A 17 -20.82 -5.84 2.61
C HIS A 17 -21.30 -7.02 1.75
N GLY A 18 -20.42 -7.63 0.96
CA GLY A 18 -20.71 -8.81 0.17
C GLY A 18 -19.45 -9.56 -0.26
N ASP A 19 -19.65 -10.54 -1.13
CA ASP A 19 -18.66 -11.41 -1.78
C ASP A 19 -18.86 -11.30 -3.31
N GLY A 20 -17.93 -10.63 -3.99
CA GLY A 20 -18.16 -9.94 -5.28
C GLY A 20 -17.37 -10.49 -6.48
N THR A 21 -17.73 -10.05 -7.69
CA THR A 21 -16.82 -10.08 -8.85
C THR A 21 -17.27 -9.13 -9.97
N ASN A 22 -16.46 -8.13 -10.34
CA ASN A 22 -16.78 -7.05 -11.29
C ASN A 22 -17.87 -6.07 -10.80
N ASP A 23 -17.91 -5.81 -9.51
CA ASP A 23 -18.88 -4.99 -8.78
C ASP A 23 -18.42 -3.53 -8.67
N HIS A 24 -19.38 -2.61 -8.44
CA HIS A 24 -19.10 -1.18 -8.31
C HIS A 24 -19.90 -0.54 -7.17
N PHE A 25 -19.20 0.13 -6.25
CA PHE A 25 -19.78 0.66 -5.01
C PHE A 25 -19.54 2.16 -4.86
N TYR A 26 -20.61 2.90 -4.55
CA TYR A 26 -20.55 4.32 -4.21
C TYR A 26 -21.10 4.53 -2.80
N GLY A 27 -20.23 4.68 -1.80
CA GLY A 27 -20.71 4.80 -0.42
C GLY A 27 -19.74 5.14 0.70
N THR A 28 -20.30 5.40 1.89
CA THR A 28 -19.52 5.84 3.06
C THR A 28 -18.70 4.71 3.71
N LYS A 29 -19.10 3.46 3.51
CA LYS A 29 -18.46 2.24 4.02
C LYS A 29 -18.68 1.04 3.10
N CYS A 30 -17.62 0.34 2.69
CA CYS A 30 -17.68 -1.04 2.17
C CYS A 30 -17.02 -2.04 3.15
N HIS A 31 -17.23 -3.33 2.90
CA HIS A 31 -16.52 -4.45 3.52
C HIS A 31 -16.69 -5.68 2.63
N ASP A 32 -15.76 -5.92 1.73
CA ASP A 32 -15.89 -6.93 0.67
C ASP A 32 -14.84 -8.05 0.78
N ASP A 33 -15.14 -9.12 0.06
CA ASP A 33 -14.38 -10.36 -0.16
C ASP A 33 -14.43 -10.53 -1.70
N GLY A 34 -13.45 -9.93 -2.39
CA GLY A 34 -13.65 -9.26 -3.68
C GLY A 34 -12.74 -9.73 -4.81
N THR A 35 -13.11 -9.44 -6.07
CA THR A 35 -12.24 -9.69 -7.25
C THR A 35 -12.65 -8.86 -8.49
N ASN A 36 -11.75 -8.01 -8.98
CA ASN A 36 -11.93 -7.01 -10.04
C ASN A 36 -13.02 -5.94 -9.71
N ASP A 37 -13.11 -5.55 -8.44
CA ASP A 37 -14.15 -4.71 -7.86
C ASP A 37 -13.71 -3.25 -7.66
N HIS A 38 -14.67 -2.32 -7.66
CA HIS A 38 -14.40 -0.87 -7.71
C HIS A 38 -15.15 -0.07 -6.63
N PHE A 39 -14.41 0.60 -5.77
CA PHE A 39 -14.93 1.23 -4.55
C PHE A 39 -14.69 2.76 -4.51
N TYR A 40 -15.77 3.55 -4.43
CA TYR A 40 -15.75 5.01 -4.39
C TYR A 40 -16.49 5.56 -3.16
N GLY A 41 -15.85 6.44 -2.36
CA GLY A 41 -16.32 6.55 -0.99
C GLY A 41 -15.37 7.14 0.06
N THR A 42 -15.57 6.73 1.31
CA THR A 42 -14.87 7.31 2.49
C THR A 42 -14.03 6.29 3.26
N LYS A 43 -14.51 5.05 3.39
CA LYS A 43 -13.89 3.99 4.21
C LYS A 43 -14.13 2.62 3.58
N TYR A 44 -13.08 1.82 3.49
CA TYR A 44 -13.16 0.41 3.12
C TYR A 44 -12.44 -0.46 4.15
N HIS A 45 -12.72 -1.74 4.03
CA HIS A 45 -11.94 -2.85 4.53
C HIS A 45 -12.17 -3.95 3.50
N ASP A 46 -11.14 -4.66 3.07
CA ASP A 46 -11.21 -5.58 1.94
C ASP A 46 -10.34 -6.81 2.16
N ASP A 47 -10.67 -7.86 1.42
CA ASP A 47 -10.00 -9.17 1.33
C ASP A 47 -10.09 -9.53 -0.17
N GLY A 48 -9.15 -9.03 -0.99
CA GLY A 48 -9.42 -8.64 -2.38
C GLY A 48 -8.40 -9.11 -3.43
N THR A 49 -8.72 -8.94 -4.72
CA THR A 49 -7.79 -9.27 -5.83
C THR A 49 -8.09 -8.52 -7.14
N SER A 50 -7.12 -7.72 -7.59
CA SER A 50 -7.20 -6.79 -8.74
C SER A 50 -8.15 -5.60 -8.54
N ASP A 51 -8.36 -5.20 -7.29
CA ASP A 51 -9.43 -4.30 -6.84
C ASP A 51 -8.97 -2.84 -6.78
N HIS A 52 -9.93 -1.91 -6.79
CA HIS A 52 -9.66 -0.50 -7.10
C HIS A 52 -10.41 0.47 -6.18
N PHE A 53 -9.67 1.20 -5.33
CA PHE A 53 -10.23 1.95 -4.22
C PHE A 53 -9.91 3.44 -4.28
N TYR A 54 -10.94 4.27 -4.18
CA TYR A 54 -10.84 5.73 -4.21
C TYR A 54 -11.52 6.33 -2.96
N GLY A 55 -10.76 6.81 -1.97
CA GLY A 55 -11.37 7.29 -0.73
C GLY A 55 -10.46 8.01 0.28
N THR A 56 -10.91 8.06 1.54
CA THR A 56 -10.20 8.78 2.63
C THR A 56 -9.40 7.84 3.53
N LYS A 57 -9.89 6.61 3.72
CA LYS A 57 -9.21 5.52 4.43
C LYS A 57 -9.57 4.21 3.76
N CYS A 58 -8.62 3.30 3.74
CA CYS A 58 -8.84 1.92 3.32
C CYS A 58 -8.19 0.98 4.35
N HIS A 59 -8.53 -0.30 4.24
CA HIS A 59 -7.74 -1.42 4.75
C HIS A 59 -7.88 -2.53 3.72
N SER A 60 -6.81 -3.22 3.37
CA SER A 60 -6.84 -4.46 2.58
C SER A 60 -6.02 -5.54 3.30
N ASP A 61 -6.38 -6.77 3.00
CA ASP A 61 -5.53 -7.95 2.81
C ASP A 61 -5.72 -8.27 1.30
N GLY A 62 -4.69 -8.31 0.45
CA GLY A 62 -4.90 -8.07 -0.99
C GLY A 62 -3.82 -8.55 -1.97
N THR A 63 -4.14 -8.53 -3.27
CA THR A 63 -3.17 -8.88 -4.34
C THR A 63 -3.51 -8.28 -5.71
N GLY A 64 -2.60 -7.45 -6.24
CA GLY A 64 -2.70 -6.79 -7.55
C GLY A 64 -3.56 -5.52 -7.55
N ASP A 65 -3.73 -4.89 -6.40
CA ASP A 65 -4.74 -3.88 -6.12
C ASP A 65 -4.24 -2.44 -6.30
N HIS A 66 -5.18 -1.52 -6.54
CA HIS A 66 -4.93 -0.13 -6.89
C HIS A 66 -5.64 0.85 -5.95
N PHE A 67 -4.86 1.52 -5.10
CA PHE A 67 -5.37 2.28 -3.96
C PHE A 67 -5.07 3.79 -4.05
N TYR A 68 -6.11 4.61 -3.95
CA TYR A 68 -6.05 6.07 -3.98
C TYR A 68 -6.68 6.65 -2.70
N ALA A 69 -5.86 6.95 -1.70
CA ALA A 69 -6.32 7.18 -0.33
C ALA A 69 -5.65 8.38 0.37
N THR A 70 -6.30 8.96 1.39
CA THR A 70 -5.61 9.90 2.30
C THR A 70 -4.82 9.17 3.40
N LYS A 71 -5.15 7.91 3.65
CA LYS A 71 -4.43 6.99 4.55
C LYS A 71 -4.68 5.56 4.11
N TYR A 72 -3.66 4.73 4.22
CA TYR A 72 -3.75 3.31 3.93
C TYR A 72 -3.46 2.45 5.18
N HIS A 73 -3.99 1.23 5.22
CA HIS A 73 -3.47 0.13 6.04
C HIS A 73 -3.52 -1.17 5.25
N ASP A 74 -2.48 -1.99 5.28
CA ASP A 74 -2.36 -3.12 4.35
C ASP A 74 -1.61 -4.32 4.93
N ASP A 75 -1.90 -5.47 4.35
CA ASP A 75 -1.13 -6.72 4.36
C ASP A 75 -1.22 -7.27 2.91
N GLY A 76 -0.37 -6.77 1.99
CA GLY A 76 -0.61 -6.82 0.53
C GLY A 76 0.44 -7.56 -0.30
N THR A 77 0.24 -7.64 -1.62
CA THR A 77 1.23 -8.20 -2.57
C THR A 77 1.03 -7.75 -4.02
N SER A 78 2.07 -7.15 -4.61
CA SER A 78 2.10 -6.56 -5.96
C SER A 78 1.16 -5.36 -6.16
N ASP A 79 0.96 -4.59 -5.09
CA ASP A 79 -0.06 -3.56 -4.95
C ASP A 79 0.47 -2.14 -5.19
N HIS A 80 -0.45 -1.20 -5.50
CA HIS A 80 -0.12 0.14 -5.96
C HIS A 80 -0.84 1.24 -5.16
N PHE A 81 -0.11 1.96 -4.30
CA PHE A 81 -0.65 2.93 -3.35
C PHE A 81 -0.32 4.37 -3.72
N TYR A 82 -1.36 5.20 -3.87
CA TYR A 82 -1.29 6.63 -4.15
C TYR A 82 -1.89 7.40 -2.97
N ASP A 83 -1.01 7.90 -2.10
CA ASP A 83 -1.33 8.01 -0.68
C ASP A 83 -0.70 9.25 0.03
N THR A 84 -1.21 9.61 1.22
CA THR A 84 -0.54 10.58 2.12
C THR A 84 0.14 9.92 3.33
N LYS A 85 -0.36 8.78 3.81
CA LYS A 85 0.10 8.02 4.97
C LYS A 85 -0.21 6.52 4.83
N TYR A 86 0.69 5.76 4.23
CA TYR A 86 0.69 4.30 4.28
C TYR A 86 1.26 3.79 5.61
N HIS A 87 0.75 2.65 6.05
CA HIS A 87 1.38 1.75 7.02
C HIS A 87 0.90 0.33 6.70
N GLY A 88 1.78 -0.66 6.70
CA GLY A 88 1.41 -2.04 6.37
C GLY A 88 2.65 -2.84 6.00
N ASP A 89 2.46 -4.14 5.89
CA ASP A 89 3.49 -5.11 5.58
C ASP A 89 3.18 -5.68 4.17
N GLY A 90 4.20 -5.98 3.36
CA GLY A 90 4.02 -6.04 1.90
C GLY A 90 5.05 -6.84 1.11
N THR A 91 4.83 -7.05 -0.19
CA THR A 91 5.76 -7.72 -1.10
C THR A 91 5.59 -7.32 -2.58
N SER A 92 6.66 -6.75 -3.15
CA SER A 92 6.75 -6.20 -4.52
C SER A 92 5.87 -4.96 -4.77
N ASP A 93 5.56 -4.23 -3.72
CA ASP A 93 4.55 -3.18 -3.69
C ASP A 93 5.11 -1.80 -4.07
N HIS A 94 4.22 -0.87 -4.44
CA HIS A 94 4.59 0.40 -5.04
C HIS A 94 3.91 1.60 -4.35
N PHE A 95 4.66 2.33 -3.54
CA PHE A 95 4.16 3.36 -2.61
C PHE A 95 4.51 4.79 -3.05
N PHE A 96 3.53 5.47 -3.64
CA PHE A 96 3.62 6.88 -4.06
C PHE A 96 2.96 7.79 -3.01
N GLY A 97 3.74 8.39 -2.11
CA GLY A 97 3.11 9.14 -1.01
C GLY A 97 3.98 10.06 -0.16
N THR A 98 3.33 10.70 0.82
CA THR A 98 4.02 11.70 1.66
C THR A 98 4.76 11.06 2.84
N LYS A 99 4.17 10.02 3.44
CA LYS A 99 4.72 9.28 4.58
C LYS A 99 4.40 7.80 4.45
N CYS A 100 5.33 6.95 4.82
CA CYS A 100 5.19 5.49 4.79
C CYS A 100 5.86 4.86 6.02
N HIS A 101 5.33 3.74 6.49
CA HIS A 101 6.01 2.80 7.39
C HIS A 101 5.72 1.37 6.96
N SER A 102 6.77 0.67 6.53
CA SER A 102 6.73 -0.68 5.95
C SER A 102 7.56 -1.67 6.77
N ASP A 103 7.16 -2.95 6.76
CA ASP A 103 8.03 -4.11 6.92
C ASP A 103 7.75 -5.04 5.72
N GLY A 104 8.52 -4.86 4.63
CA GLY A 104 8.17 -5.35 3.29
C GLY A 104 9.29 -6.12 2.59
N THR A 105 9.10 -6.48 1.31
CA THR A 105 10.13 -7.17 0.52
C THR A 105 10.06 -6.90 -0.98
N SER A 106 11.14 -6.33 -1.52
CA SER A 106 11.32 -5.88 -2.91
C SER A 106 10.44 -4.70 -3.33
N ASP A 107 10.09 -3.87 -2.34
CA ASP A 107 9.09 -2.80 -2.44
C ASP A 107 9.69 -1.48 -2.97
N HIS A 108 8.85 -0.63 -3.57
CA HIS A 108 9.25 0.51 -4.38
C HIS A 108 8.56 1.81 -3.94
N PHE A 109 9.33 2.73 -3.37
CA PHE A 109 8.81 3.85 -2.58
C PHE A 109 9.22 5.23 -3.15
N TYR A 110 8.23 6.09 -3.43
CA TYR A 110 8.41 7.38 -4.11
C TYR A 110 7.79 8.53 -3.30
N GLY A 111 8.58 9.45 -2.74
CA GLY A 111 8.01 10.50 -1.89
C GLY A 111 8.94 11.22 -0.91
N THR A 112 8.46 11.53 0.30
CA THR A 112 9.17 12.44 1.22
C THR A 112 9.81 11.80 2.45
N LYS A 113 9.10 10.90 3.15
CA LYS A 113 9.51 10.39 4.47
C LYS A 113 9.11 8.94 4.64
N TYR A 114 10.08 8.13 5.04
CA TYR A 114 9.94 6.69 5.18
C TYR A 114 10.52 6.24 6.52
N HIS A 115 9.85 5.29 7.14
CA HIS A 115 10.44 4.35 8.10
C HIS A 115 10.27 2.95 7.52
N ASP A 116 11.23 2.08 7.74
CA ASP A 116 11.32 0.83 7.02
C ASP A 116 12.25 -0.16 7.73
N ASP A 117 11.80 -1.40 7.78
CA ASP A 117 12.49 -2.51 8.44
C ASP A 117 12.69 -3.72 7.48
N GLY A 118 12.28 -3.59 6.20
CA GLY A 118 12.15 -4.65 5.18
C GLY A 118 13.43 -5.15 4.45
N ILE A 119 13.27 -5.70 3.23
CA ILE A 119 14.32 -6.50 2.54
C ILE A 119 14.37 -6.30 1.00
N ASN A 120 15.50 -5.75 0.53
CA ASN A 120 15.84 -5.44 -0.87
C ASN A 120 15.06 -4.24 -1.45
N ASP A 121 14.69 -3.30 -0.60
CA ASP A 121 13.69 -2.28 -0.96
C ASP A 121 14.30 -1.04 -1.65
N HIS A 122 13.52 -0.38 -2.52
CA HIS A 122 13.97 0.66 -3.44
C HIS A 122 13.27 1.99 -3.19
N PHE A 123 14.03 3.08 -3.00
CA PHE A 123 13.45 4.34 -2.53
C PHE A 123 13.99 5.60 -3.23
N TYR A 124 13.07 6.50 -3.61
CA TYR A 124 13.33 7.74 -4.33
C TYR A 124 12.73 8.92 -3.55
N ARG A 125 13.55 9.68 -2.80
CA ARG A 125 13.03 10.49 -1.69
C ARG A 125 13.90 11.63 -1.16
N THR A 126 13.44 12.27 -0.08
CA THR A 126 14.19 13.29 0.67
C THR A 126 14.67 12.91 2.08
N LYS A 127 14.00 12.02 2.85
CA LYS A 127 14.44 11.61 4.23
C LYS A 127 14.08 10.16 4.67
N TYR A 128 15.02 9.49 5.36
CA TYR A 128 15.02 8.10 5.88
C TYR A 128 16.34 7.85 6.64
N HIS A 129 16.60 6.96 7.61
CA HIS A 129 15.86 6.00 8.45
C HIS A 129 15.49 4.58 7.96
N ASN A 130 16.52 3.73 7.78
CA ASN A 130 16.42 2.27 7.56
C ASN A 130 16.85 1.44 8.79
N ASN A 131 16.22 0.29 9.04
CA ASN A 131 16.86 -0.85 9.73
C ASN A 131 16.91 -2.18 8.92
N GLY A 132 16.23 -2.25 7.78
CA GLY A 132 16.18 -3.37 6.84
C GLY A 132 17.49 -3.73 6.12
N THR A 133 17.41 -4.67 5.18
CA THR A 133 18.60 -5.30 4.57
C THR A 133 18.64 -5.38 3.04
N ASN A 134 19.77 -4.92 2.48
CA ASN A 134 20.13 -4.83 1.04
C ASN A 134 19.51 -3.65 0.26
N ASP A 135 18.92 -2.70 0.96
CA ASP A 135 18.02 -1.72 0.38
C ASP A 135 18.75 -0.53 -0.27
N HIS A 136 18.13 0.02 -1.31
CA HIS A 136 18.71 1.01 -2.20
C HIS A 136 18.00 2.36 -2.09
N CYS A 137 18.72 3.37 -1.57
CA CYS A 137 18.20 4.74 -1.47
C CYS A 137 18.80 5.68 -2.53
N HIS A 138 17.94 6.48 -3.16
CA HIS A 138 18.33 7.64 -3.95
C HIS A 138 17.65 8.90 -3.38
N GLY A 139 18.41 9.75 -2.67
CA GLY A 139 17.84 10.92 -2.00
C GLY A 139 18.83 11.97 -1.51
N THR A 140 18.32 12.92 -0.71
CA THR A 140 19.06 14.11 -0.25
C THR A 140 19.52 14.06 1.21
N SER A 141 19.11 13.07 2.01
CA SER A 141 19.45 12.97 3.44
C SER A 141 19.16 11.58 3.97
N ASP A 142 20.21 10.78 4.13
CA ASP A 142 20.12 9.37 4.52
C ASP A 142 20.70 9.10 5.91
N HIS A 143 20.02 8.24 6.67
CA HIS A 143 20.43 7.75 7.98
C HIS A 143 20.16 6.24 8.05
N PHE A 144 21.18 5.45 7.71
CA PHE A 144 21.12 3.99 7.83
C PHE A 144 21.50 3.53 9.23
N SER A 145 20.83 2.48 9.72
CA SER A 145 21.30 1.69 10.86
C SER A 145 22.76 1.24 10.69
N ARG A 146 23.45 1.06 11.83
CA ARG A 146 24.89 0.75 11.90
C ARG A 146 25.25 -0.59 11.23
N TYR A 147 24.28 -1.50 11.07
CA TYR A 147 24.46 -2.77 10.37
C TYR A 147 24.61 -2.57 8.85
N SER A 148 23.64 -1.94 8.19
CA SER A 148 23.62 -1.73 6.73
C SER A 148 24.78 -0.81 6.27
N TYR A 149 25.22 0.11 7.14
CA TYR A 149 26.39 0.97 6.91
C TYR A 149 27.71 0.19 6.64
N LEU A 150 27.85 -1.04 7.15
CA LEU A 150 29.06 -1.86 6.95
C LEU A 150 29.17 -2.43 5.54
N LYS A 151 28.06 -2.82 4.89
CA LYS A 151 28.06 -3.22 3.46
C LYS A 151 28.37 -2.02 2.56
N HIS A 152 27.76 -0.86 2.83
CA HIS A 152 27.81 0.29 1.92
C HIS A 152 29.23 0.87 1.71
N LYS A 153 30.16 0.62 2.64
CA LYS A 153 31.58 0.96 2.45
C LYS A 153 32.36 0.02 1.54
N VAL A 154 31.93 -1.23 1.35
CA VAL A 154 32.63 -2.22 0.50
C VAL A 154 32.52 -1.83 -0.98
N TYR A 155 31.38 -1.26 -1.38
CA TYR A 155 31.10 -0.87 -2.77
C TYR A 155 31.65 0.52 -3.15
N HIS A 156 32.19 1.28 -2.20
CA HIS A 156 32.79 2.62 -2.42
C HIS A 156 34.31 2.64 -2.15
N ILE A 157 35.01 1.55 -2.47
CA ILE A 157 36.48 1.54 -2.59
C ILE A 157 36.83 1.50 -4.08
N HIS A 158 37.06 2.68 -4.66
CA HIS A 158 37.81 2.95 -5.90
C HIS A 158 38.47 4.32 -5.73
#